data_AF-A0A7Y5SNE0-F1
#
_entry.id   AF-A0A7Y5SNE0-F1
#
_cell.length_a   1.000
_cell.length_b   1.000
_cell.length_c   1.000
_cell.angle_alpha   90.00
_cell.angle_beta   90.00
_cell.angle_gamma   90.00
#
_symmetry.space_group_name_H-M   'P 1'
#
loop_
_entity.id
_entity.type
_entity.pdbx_description
1 polymer ?
#
loop_
_entity_poly.entity_id
_entity_poly.type
_entity_poly.pdbx_seq_one_letter_code
_entity_poly.pdbx_strand_id
1 'polypeptide(L)'
;MRTKTNAAFLAFSWLGIAVGSLAILDTARAEDFRVENAVYVGSEKEPRVESTTIFCSGVVYDYLKSPAEITVFDRGNHRFILLDVTRRVKTEVPTDKVSSLCQHLKTWATGQKDPLLAFLANPRFNEAFDPATGKLTLSSETVTYDLATMNVENSEISQEYREFSDWYCQLNTLLNPGSRPPFARMAVNAALDRHQRFPEQVDLALRLSGFPAKRLTIRSEHQLIRRLVESDRGRIAQTDQYLAIFTPAPLDEYQKKILQ
;
A
#
# COMPACT_ATOMS: atom_id res chain seq x y z
N MET A 1 15.89 0.94 87.45
CA MET A 1 15.08 2.17 87.30
C MET A 1 15.65 2.96 86.13
N ARG A 2 14.81 3.29 85.13
CA ARG A 2 15.08 4.20 83.99
C ARG A 2 16.05 3.76 82.87
N THR A 3 15.42 3.33 81.77
CA THR A 3 15.56 3.77 80.36
C THR A 3 16.94 3.81 79.66
N LYS A 4 16.95 3.03 78.56
CA LYS A 4 17.25 3.37 77.15
C LYS A 4 18.59 2.89 76.53
N THR A 5 18.38 1.86 75.69
CA THR A 5 18.93 1.60 74.34
C THR A 5 20.44 1.42 74.15
N ASN A 6 20.83 0.24 73.62
CA ASN A 6 21.29 0.15 72.23
C ASN A 6 21.28 -1.29 71.70
N ALA A 7 21.15 -1.34 70.38
CA ALA A 7 20.61 -2.42 69.57
C ALA A 7 21.53 -3.63 69.35
N ALA A 8 20.87 -4.75 69.09
CA ALA A 8 21.37 -6.06 68.70
C ALA A 8 21.87 -6.07 67.23
N PHE A 9 23.09 -6.56 66.99
CA PHE A 9 23.46 -7.90 66.44
C PHE A 9 23.45 -8.05 64.90
N LEU A 10 24.66 -8.38 64.41
CA LEU A 10 25.08 -9.25 63.29
C LEU A 10 24.30 -9.26 61.96
N ALA A 11 25.02 -9.04 60.85
CA ALA A 11 24.58 -9.42 59.51
C ALA A 11 25.67 -10.22 58.76
N PHE A 12 25.24 -11.40 58.32
CA PHE A 12 25.92 -12.39 57.48
C PHE A 12 25.98 -11.94 56.00
N SER A 13 26.98 -12.45 55.29
CA SER A 13 27.19 -12.42 53.85
C SER A 13 25.99 -12.90 53.01
N TRP A 14 25.69 -12.22 51.90
CA TRP A 14 24.85 -12.72 50.80
C TRP A 14 25.50 -12.49 49.44
N LEU A 15 25.65 -13.58 48.69
CA LEU A 15 26.00 -13.68 47.28
C LEU A 15 24.71 -13.44 46.47
N GLY A 16 24.61 -12.33 45.76
CA GLY A 16 23.45 -12.02 44.92
C GLY A 16 23.55 -12.69 43.55
N ILE A 17 22.65 -13.64 43.27
CA ILE A 17 22.38 -14.15 41.92
C ILE A 17 21.59 -13.06 41.18
N ALA A 18 22.21 -12.43 40.18
CA ALA A 18 21.51 -11.55 39.26
C ALA A 18 20.66 -12.42 38.30
N VAL A 19 19.35 -12.48 38.55
CA VAL A 19 18.38 -12.98 37.57
C VAL A 19 18.22 -11.89 36.51
N GLY A 20 18.90 -12.05 35.38
CA GLY A 20 18.67 -11.23 34.20
C GLY A 20 17.27 -11.53 33.65
N SER A 21 16.34 -10.61 33.85
CA SER A 21 15.05 -10.63 33.14
C SER A 21 15.34 -10.39 31.65
N LEU A 22 15.26 -11.44 30.83
CA LEU A 22 15.05 -11.27 29.40
C LEU A 22 13.67 -10.63 29.23
N ALA A 23 13.63 -9.31 29.01
CA ALA A 23 12.48 -8.68 28.43
C ALA A 23 12.31 -9.25 27.02
N ILE A 24 11.31 -10.10 26.83
CA ILE A 24 10.81 -10.42 25.49
C ILE A 24 10.24 -9.10 24.99
N LEU A 25 10.98 -8.44 24.08
CA LEU A 25 10.44 -7.33 23.31
C LEU A 25 9.32 -7.92 22.46
N ASP A 26 8.09 -7.73 22.93
CA ASP A 26 6.90 -7.95 22.12
C ASP A 26 6.99 -6.92 20.99
N THR A 27 7.48 -7.34 19.83
CA THR A 27 7.38 -6.53 18.61
C THR A 27 5.90 -6.36 18.38
N ALA A 28 5.37 -5.20 18.77
CA ALA A 28 3.98 -4.82 18.54
C ALA A 28 3.67 -5.15 17.07
N ARG A 29 2.86 -6.18 16.84
CA ARG A 29 2.38 -6.45 15.49
C ARG A 29 1.44 -5.31 15.17
N ALA A 30 1.67 -4.65 14.03
CA ALA A 30 0.74 -3.67 13.52
C ALA A 30 -0.67 -4.24 13.55
N GLU A 31 -1.63 -3.42 14.01
CA GLU A 31 -3.03 -3.83 14.13
C GLU A 31 -3.56 -4.29 12.77
N ASP A 32 -4.27 -5.42 12.70
CA ASP A 32 -4.94 -5.85 11.47
C ASP A 32 -6.05 -4.84 11.09
N PHE A 33 -6.03 -4.35 9.85
CA PHE A 33 -6.96 -3.33 9.36
C PHE A 33 -7.38 -3.59 7.91
N ARG A 34 -8.40 -2.87 7.44
CA ARG A 34 -8.76 -2.88 6.02
C ARG A 34 -8.98 -1.47 5.48
N VAL A 35 -8.85 -1.33 4.18
CA VAL A 35 -9.12 -0.10 3.44
C VAL A 35 -10.09 -0.43 2.32
N GLU A 36 -11.22 0.28 2.27
CA GLU A 36 -12.09 0.26 1.10
C GLU A 36 -11.61 1.33 0.12
N ASN A 37 -11.46 0.97 -1.15
CA ASN A 37 -11.00 1.87 -2.21
C ASN A 37 -12.06 1.98 -3.30
N ALA A 38 -12.29 3.20 -3.77
CA ALA A 38 -13.14 3.48 -4.93
C ALA A 38 -12.41 4.43 -5.88
N VAL A 39 -12.45 4.16 -7.19
CA VAL A 39 -11.81 5.00 -8.22
C VAL A 39 -12.84 5.44 -9.24
N TYR A 40 -12.89 6.74 -9.49
CA TYR A 40 -13.80 7.43 -10.40
C TYR A 40 -12.99 8.05 -11.56
N VAL A 41 -13.57 8.07 -12.75
CA VAL A 41 -12.93 8.65 -13.95
C VAL A 41 -13.80 9.77 -14.51
N GLY A 42 -13.16 10.88 -14.89
CA GLY A 42 -13.86 12.02 -15.45
C GLY A 42 -14.79 12.68 -14.42
N SER A 43 -16.07 12.77 -14.77
CA SER A 43 -17.14 13.30 -13.92
C SER A 43 -18.18 12.23 -13.55
N GLU A 44 -17.82 10.96 -13.67
CA GLU A 44 -18.70 9.84 -13.34
C GLU A 44 -18.97 9.80 -11.83
N LYS A 45 -20.22 9.50 -11.46
CA LYS A 45 -20.66 9.38 -10.07
C LYS A 45 -20.47 7.98 -9.51
N GLU A 46 -20.52 6.96 -10.37
CA GLU A 46 -20.29 5.58 -9.99
C GLU A 46 -18.79 5.27 -10.12
N PRO A 47 -18.22 4.49 -9.19
CA PRO A 47 -16.83 4.09 -9.27
C PRO A 47 -16.62 3.15 -10.46
N ARG A 48 -15.55 3.41 -11.21
CA ARG A 48 -15.08 2.52 -12.28
C ARG A 48 -14.42 1.27 -11.70
N VAL A 49 -13.79 1.41 -10.54
CA VAL A 49 -13.10 0.34 -9.81
C VAL A 49 -13.42 0.46 -8.33
N GLU A 50 -13.73 -0.67 -7.71
CA GLU A 50 -13.88 -0.81 -6.26
C GLU A 50 -13.04 -1.99 -5.77
N SER A 51 -12.32 -1.82 -4.66
CA SER A 51 -11.61 -2.91 -4.01
C SER A 51 -11.66 -2.81 -2.48
N THR A 52 -11.54 -3.95 -1.83
CA THR A 52 -11.26 -4.04 -0.39
C THR A 52 -9.84 -4.55 -0.21
N THR A 53 -8.98 -3.81 0.47
CA THR A 53 -7.62 -4.24 0.82
C THR A 53 -7.55 -4.57 2.30
N ILE A 54 -7.26 -5.82 2.65
CA ILE A 54 -7.15 -6.31 4.03
C ILE A 54 -5.69 -6.56 4.38
N PHE A 55 -5.23 -6.00 5.49
CA PHE A 55 -3.91 -6.19 6.07
C PHE A 55 -4.06 -7.10 7.28
N CYS A 56 -3.49 -8.31 7.19
CA CYS A 56 -3.65 -9.32 8.23
C CYS A 56 -2.35 -10.09 8.43
N SER A 57 -1.78 -10.04 9.65
CA SER A 57 -0.62 -10.84 10.04
C SER A 57 0.59 -10.73 9.11
N GLY A 58 0.79 -9.57 8.46
CA GLY A 58 1.91 -9.30 7.54
C GLY A 58 1.65 -9.66 6.07
N VAL A 59 0.48 -10.24 5.76
CA VAL A 59 0.01 -10.51 4.40
C VAL A 59 -1.07 -9.49 4.03
N VAL A 60 -1.05 -9.01 2.78
CA VAL A 60 -2.07 -8.10 2.26
C VAL A 60 -2.93 -8.80 1.23
N TYR A 61 -4.24 -8.67 1.35
CA TYR A 61 -5.22 -9.26 0.45
C TYR A 61 -6.04 -8.14 -0.18
N ASP A 62 -5.86 -7.90 -1.47
CA ASP A 62 -6.66 -6.94 -2.24
C ASP A 62 -7.70 -7.68 -3.08
N TYR A 63 -8.96 -7.32 -2.87
CA TYR A 63 -10.11 -7.94 -3.52
C TYR A 63 -10.75 -6.93 -4.47
N LEU A 64 -10.50 -7.11 -5.77
CA LEU A 64 -11.14 -6.32 -6.82
C LEU A 64 -12.57 -6.81 -7.02
N LYS A 65 -13.54 -5.88 -7.02
CA LYS A 65 -14.97 -6.20 -7.12
C LYS A 65 -15.35 -6.71 -8.51
N SER A 66 -14.85 -6.06 -9.58
CA SER A 66 -15.20 -6.40 -10.96
C SER A 66 -14.08 -6.04 -11.96
N PRO A 67 -13.60 -7.01 -12.76
CA PRO A 67 -13.86 -8.45 -12.61
C PRO A 67 -13.34 -8.95 -11.25
N ALA A 68 -13.95 -10.02 -10.73
CA ALA A 68 -13.55 -10.57 -9.44
C ALA A 68 -12.13 -11.16 -9.53
N GLU A 69 -11.18 -10.46 -8.92
CA GLU A 69 -9.77 -10.81 -8.86
C GLU A 69 -9.27 -10.60 -7.44
N ILE A 70 -8.34 -11.47 -7.01
CA ILE A 70 -7.71 -11.36 -5.69
C ILE A 70 -6.21 -11.27 -5.88
N THR A 71 -5.60 -10.24 -5.31
CA THR A 71 -4.15 -10.10 -5.22
C THR A 71 -3.73 -10.33 -3.78
N VAL A 72 -2.89 -11.32 -3.54
CA VAL A 72 -2.26 -11.58 -2.26
C VAL A 72 -0.81 -11.09 -2.34
N PHE A 73 -0.43 -10.15 -1.49
CA PHE A 73 0.95 -9.72 -1.32
C PHE A 73 1.53 -10.33 -0.04
N ASP A 74 2.39 -11.33 -0.24
CA ASP A 74 3.08 -12.08 0.81
C ASP A 74 4.48 -11.46 0.99
N ARG A 75 4.55 -10.46 1.87
CA ARG A 75 5.78 -9.70 2.15
C ARG A 75 6.92 -10.62 2.60
N GLY A 76 6.61 -11.58 3.47
CA GLY A 76 7.58 -12.49 4.06
C GLY A 76 8.25 -13.41 3.04
N ASN A 77 7.55 -13.73 1.94
CA ASN A 77 8.09 -14.55 0.85
C ASN A 77 8.37 -13.75 -0.44
N HIS A 78 8.37 -12.42 -0.38
CA HIS A 78 8.72 -11.54 -1.50
C HIS A 78 7.98 -11.84 -2.81
N ARG A 79 6.66 -12.05 -2.74
CA ARG A 79 5.84 -12.40 -3.91
C ARG A 79 4.43 -11.84 -3.85
N PHE A 80 3.85 -11.72 -5.03
CA PHE A 80 2.41 -11.63 -5.23
C PHE A 80 1.85 -12.96 -5.70
N ILE A 81 0.61 -13.23 -5.33
CA ILE A 81 -0.20 -14.33 -5.85
C ILE A 81 -1.49 -13.72 -6.39
N LEU A 82 -1.76 -13.91 -7.68
CA LEU A 82 -2.94 -13.37 -8.35
C LEU A 82 -3.92 -14.51 -8.61
N LEU A 83 -5.18 -14.31 -8.27
CA LEU A 83 -6.24 -15.28 -8.40
C LEU A 83 -7.34 -14.75 -9.32
N ASP A 84 -7.57 -15.41 -10.44
CA ASP A 84 -8.76 -15.19 -11.26
C ASP A 84 -9.84 -16.16 -10.77
N VAL A 85 -10.79 -15.64 -10.00
CA VAL A 85 -11.85 -16.44 -9.36
C VAL A 85 -12.75 -17.10 -10.41
N THR A 86 -12.96 -16.45 -11.55
CA THR A 86 -13.83 -16.95 -12.61
C THR A 86 -13.18 -18.12 -13.36
N ARG A 87 -11.89 -17.99 -13.70
CA ARG A 87 -11.12 -19.05 -14.38
C ARG A 87 -10.61 -20.14 -13.43
N ARG A 88 -10.64 -19.88 -12.12
CA ARG A 88 -10.06 -20.74 -11.06
C ARG A 88 -8.58 -21.04 -11.30
N VAL A 89 -7.85 -20.02 -11.76
CA VAL A 89 -6.40 -20.09 -11.97
C VAL A 89 -5.66 -19.14 -11.04
N LYS A 90 -4.42 -19.49 -10.71
CA LYS A 90 -3.52 -18.66 -9.93
C LYS A 90 -2.18 -18.48 -10.62
N THR A 91 -1.52 -17.35 -10.41
CA THR A 91 -0.13 -17.15 -10.82
C THR A 91 0.67 -16.47 -9.71
N GLU A 92 1.96 -16.78 -9.61
CA GLU A 92 2.86 -16.17 -8.64
C GLU A 92 3.85 -15.25 -9.34
N VAL A 93 4.05 -14.06 -8.79
CA VAL A 93 4.94 -13.04 -9.33
C VAL A 93 5.92 -12.60 -8.24
N PRO A 94 7.21 -12.96 -8.34
CA PRO A 94 8.23 -12.47 -7.42
C PRO A 94 8.35 -10.93 -7.48
N THR A 95 8.58 -10.29 -6.34
CA THR A 95 8.75 -8.83 -6.27
C THR A 95 9.93 -8.34 -7.09
N ASP A 96 11.01 -9.12 -7.18
CA ASP A 96 12.18 -8.78 -8.00
C ASP A 96 11.85 -8.64 -9.49
N LYS A 97 10.91 -9.46 -9.99
CA LYS A 97 10.42 -9.35 -11.36
C LYS A 97 9.66 -8.03 -11.58
N VAL A 98 8.84 -7.63 -10.60
CA VAL A 98 8.09 -6.37 -10.63
C VAL A 98 9.05 -5.17 -10.60
N SER A 99 10.00 -5.16 -9.68
CA SER A 99 10.99 -4.08 -9.57
C SER A 99 11.90 -3.99 -10.80
N SER A 100 12.35 -5.12 -11.34
CA SER A 100 13.20 -5.15 -12.54
C SER A 100 12.48 -4.54 -13.75
N LEU A 101 11.20 -4.85 -13.96
CA LEU A 101 10.40 -4.20 -15.00
C LEU A 101 10.35 -2.69 -14.79
N CYS A 102 10.07 -2.23 -13.57
CA CYS A 102 9.96 -0.81 -13.28
C CYS A 102 11.29 -0.09 -13.53
N GLN A 103 12.43 -0.69 -13.19
CA GLN A 103 13.74 -0.13 -13.50
C GLN A 103 13.95 0.04 -15.01
N HIS A 104 13.62 -0.98 -15.81
CA HIS A 104 13.68 -0.88 -17.27
C HIS A 104 12.74 0.19 -17.82
N LEU A 105 11.51 0.26 -17.29
CA LEU A 105 10.52 1.25 -17.70
C LEU A 105 10.98 2.67 -17.39
N LYS A 106 11.64 2.90 -16.25
CA LYS A 106 12.21 4.20 -15.89
C LYS A 106 13.26 4.66 -16.91
N THR A 107 14.18 3.77 -17.27
CA THR A 107 15.21 4.04 -18.29
C THR A 107 14.58 4.34 -19.64
N TRP A 108 13.62 3.53 -20.08
CA TRP A 108 12.90 3.73 -21.34
C TRP A 108 12.12 5.04 -21.37
N ALA A 109 11.40 5.37 -20.29
CA ALA A 109 10.54 6.55 -20.20
C ALA A 109 11.36 7.85 -20.18
N THR A 110 12.56 7.82 -19.60
CA THR A 110 13.49 8.98 -19.58
C THR A 110 13.92 9.41 -20.99
N GLY A 111 14.00 8.46 -21.95
CA GLY A 111 14.36 8.74 -23.34
C GLY A 111 13.20 9.19 -24.24
N GLN A 112 11.97 9.30 -23.71
CA GLN A 112 10.79 9.64 -24.51
C GLN A 112 10.67 11.14 -24.79
N LYS A 113 10.14 11.47 -25.96
CA LYS A 113 9.86 12.87 -26.37
C LYS A 113 8.53 13.41 -25.85
N ASP A 114 7.59 12.53 -25.50
CA ASP A 114 6.31 12.95 -24.95
C ASP A 114 6.52 13.57 -23.55
N PRO A 115 6.11 14.84 -23.33
CA PRO A 115 6.38 15.54 -22.07
C PRO A 115 5.79 14.86 -20.84
N LEU A 116 4.63 14.23 -20.97
CA LEU A 116 4.01 13.51 -19.86
C LEU A 116 4.81 12.25 -19.53
N LEU A 117 5.19 11.44 -20.51
CA LEU A 117 6.02 10.26 -20.26
C LEU A 117 7.39 10.60 -19.67
N ALA A 118 8.05 11.64 -20.19
CA ALA A 118 9.32 12.13 -19.66
C ALA A 118 9.18 12.59 -18.20
N PHE A 119 8.11 13.32 -17.88
CA PHE A 119 7.79 13.70 -16.49
C PHE A 119 7.56 12.48 -15.61
N LEU A 120 6.76 11.52 -16.06
CA LEU A 120 6.42 10.32 -15.30
C LEU A 120 7.64 9.46 -15.00
N ALA A 121 8.70 9.49 -15.82
CA ALA A 121 9.95 8.76 -15.57
C ALA A 121 10.70 9.24 -14.32
N ASN A 122 10.68 10.55 -14.06
CA ASN A 122 11.36 11.17 -12.94
C ASN A 122 10.58 12.39 -12.43
N PRO A 123 9.44 12.16 -11.76
CA PRO A 123 8.52 13.23 -11.42
C PRO A 123 9.13 14.16 -10.37
N ARG A 124 9.15 15.46 -10.68
CA ARG A 124 9.50 16.51 -9.74
C ARG A 124 8.30 17.43 -9.58
N PHE A 125 7.68 17.38 -8.41
CA PHE A 125 6.50 18.17 -8.09
C PHE A 125 6.89 19.39 -7.25
N ASN A 126 6.16 20.48 -7.44
CA ASN A 126 6.01 21.52 -6.43
C ASN A 126 4.99 21.04 -5.40
N GLU A 127 5.44 20.89 -4.17
CA GLU A 127 4.64 20.37 -3.05
C GLU A 127 4.17 21.51 -2.14
N ALA A 128 2.90 21.46 -1.74
CA ALA A 128 2.33 22.36 -0.74
C ALA A 128 1.46 21.55 0.23
N PHE A 129 1.67 21.75 1.53
CA PHE A 129 0.89 21.11 2.58
C PHE A 129 0.31 22.19 3.51
N ASP A 130 -0.98 22.09 3.78
CA ASP A 130 -1.68 22.90 4.78
C ASP A 130 -2.00 22.03 6.02
N PRO A 131 -1.27 22.20 7.13
CA PRO A 131 -1.50 21.42 8.35
C PRO A 131 -2.87 21.66 8.99
N ALA A 132 -3.50 22.82 8.78
CA ALA A 132 -4.77 23.16 9.40
C ALA A 132 -5.93 22.40 8.75
N THR A 133 -5.88 22.21 7.42
CA THR A 133 -6.91 21.50 6.66
C THR A 133 -6.53 20.06 6.33
N GLY A 134 -5.25 19.69 6.45
CA GLY A 134 -4.74 18.40 5.99
C GLY A 134 -4.65 18.28 4.47
N LYS A 135 -4.78 19.40 3.74
CA LYS A 135 -4.70 19.39 2.27
C LYS A 135 -3.24 19.29 1.81
N LEU A 136 -2.96 18.33 0.93
CA LEU A 136 -1.66 18.15 0.29
C LEU A 136 -1.81 18.28 -1.23
N THR A 137 -1.03 19.14 -1.86
CA THR A 137 -1.01 19.33 -3.31
C THR A 137 0.39 19.05 -3.86
N LEU A 138 0.47 18.26 -4.91
CA LEU A 138 1.69 18.02 -5.70
C LEU A 138 1.42 18.42 -7.15
N SER A 139 2.13 19.42 -7.66
CA SER A 139 1.83 20.02 -8.97
C SER A 139 3.05 20.12 -9.89
N SER A 140 2.81 19.93 -11.19
CA SER A 140 3.73 20.20 -12.29
C SER A 140 2.95 20.79 -13.46
N GLU A 141 3.61 21.08 -14.59
CA GLU A 141 2.95 21.61 -15.78
C GLU A 141 1.91 20.65 -16.38
N THR A 142 2.12 19.34 -16.24
CA THR A 142 1.32 18.29 -16.91
C THR A 142 0.55 17.39 -15.95
N VAL A 143 0.93 17.34 -14.67
CA VAL A 143 0.35 16.46 -13.66
C VAL A 143 0.04 17.24 -12.39
N THR A 144 -1.14 17.05 -11.83
CA THR A 144 -1.51 17.60 -10.52
C THR A 144 -2.18 16.53 -9.70
N TYR A 145 -1.76 16.42 -8.44
CA TYR A 145 -2.45 15.68 -7.40
C TYR A 145 -2.93 16.65 -6.35
N ASP A 146 -4.22 16.61 -6.04
CA ASP A 146 -4.82 17.26 -4.88
C ASP A 146 -5.33 16.18 -3.92
N LEU A 147 -4.93 16.24 -2.65
CA LEU A 147 -5.26 15.22 -1.66
C LEU A 147 -5.97 15.85 -0.48
N ALA A 148 -7.05 15.20 -0.04
CA ALA A 148 -7.55 15.30 1.31
C ALA A 148 -6.90 14.18 2.14
N THR A 149 -6.37 14.53 3.30
CA THR A 149 -5.63 13.58 4.13
C THR A 149 -6.05 13.67 5.59
N MET A 150 -5.93 12.56 6.30
CA MET A 150 -6.17 12.48 7.74
C MET A 150 -4.90 12.08 8.50
N ASN A 151 -4.91 12.37 9.80
CA ASN A 151 -3.93 11.82 10.72
C ASN A 151 -4.32 10.39 11.10
N VAL A 152 -3.34 9.52 11.28
CA VAL A 152 -3.56 8.19 11.85
C VAL A 152 -2.66 8.07 13.07
N GLU A 153 -3.27 7.87 14.25
CA GLU A 153 -2.56 7.79 15.53
C GLU A 153 -1.47 6.72 15.51
N ASN A 154 -1.71 5.61 14.82
CA ASN A 154 -0.73 4.57 14.56
C ASN A 154 -0.03 4.81 13.20
N SER A 155 1.24 5.21 13.25
CA SER A 155 2.05 5.43 12.05
C SER A 155 2.29 4.15 11.23
N GLU A 156 2.23 2.97 11.84
CA GLU A 156 2.46 1.68 11.17
C GLU A 156 1.40 1.38 10.11
N ILE A 157 0.12 1.70 10.39
CA ILE A 157 -0.98 1.56 9.42
C ILE A 157 -0.68 2.34 8.14
N SER A 158 -0.24 3.60 8.30
CA SER A 158 0.10 4.46 7.16
C SER A 158 1.32 3.95 6.40
N GLN A 159 2.30 3.36 7.09
CA GLN A 159 3.48 2.75 6.48
C GLN A 159 3.11 1.49 5.69
N GLU A 160 2.35 0.57 6.29
CA GLU A 160 1.91 -0.67 5.64
C GLU A 160 1.06 -0.40 4.41
N TYR A 161 0.10 0.52 4.51
CA TYR A 161 -0.76 0.88 3.40
C TYR A 161 0.03 1.51 2.26
N ARG A 162 0.99 2.39 2.58
CA ARG A 162 1.85 3.03 1.58
C ARG A 162 2.74 2.01 0.88
N GLU A 163 3.40 1.14 1.63
CA GLU A 163 4.26 0.10 1.09
C GLU A 163 3.48 -0.78 0.11
N PHE A 164 2.29 -1.24 0.51
CA PHE A 164 1.41 -1.98 -0.38
C PHE A 164 1.01 -1.15 -1.61
N SER A 165 0.64 0.11 -1.44
CA SER A 165 0.25 1.00 -2.55
C SER A 165 1.37 1.19 -3.59
N ASP A 166 2.62 1.32 -3.14
CA ASP A 166 3.79 1.40 -4.01
C ASP A 166 4.04 0.09 -4.75
N TRP A 167 3.93 -1.03 -4.05
CA TRP A 167 4.07 -2.37 -4.63
C TRP A 167 2.96 -2.67 -5.64
N TYR A 168 1.72 -2.33 -5.32
CA TYR A 168 0.55 -2.58 -6.14
C TYR A 168 0.55 -1.71 -7.40
N CYS A 169 1.00 -0.44 -7.33
CA CYS A 169 1.12 0.38 -8.54
C CYS A 169 2.18 -0.15 -9.51
N GLN A 170 3.30 -0.68 -9.00
CA GLN A 170 4.32 -1.34 -9.82
C GLN A 170 3.82 -2.66 -10.42
N LEU A 171 3.11 -3.48 -9.63
CA LEU A 171 2.47 -4.69 -10.11
C LEU A 171 1.47 -4.38 -11.23
N ASN A 172 0.62 -3.37 -11.05
CA ASN A 172 -0.34 -2.95 -12.07
C ASN A 172 0.33 -2.54 -13.38
N THR A 173 1.53 -1.94 -13.30
CA THR A 173 2.33 -1.64 -14.49
C THR A 173 2.79 -2.90 -15.22
N LEU A 174 3.17 -3.95 -14.48
CA LEU A 174 3.48 -5.27 -15.06
C LEU A 174 2.26 -5.93 -15.68
N LEU A 175 1.10 -5.88 -15.00
CA LEU A 175 -0.12 -6.56 -15.44
C LEU A 175 -0.80 -5.92 -16.64
N ASN A 176 -0.67 -4.60 -16.79
CA ASN A 176 -1.35 -3.83 -17.82
C ASN A 176 -0.33 -3.20 -18.79
N PRO A 177 0.04 -3.89 -19.89
CA PRO A 177 0.87 -3.32 -20.93
C PRO A 177 0.34 -1.98 -21.45
N GLY A 178 1.23 -0.98 -21.58
CA GLY A 178 0.85 0.37 -22.02
C GLY A 178 0.30 1.27 -20.91
N SER A 179 0.19 0.77 -19.68
CA SER A 179 -0.07 1.61 -18.50
C SER A 179 1.05 2.63 -18.27
N ARG A 180 0.72 3.69 -17.52
CA ARG A 180 1.64 4.77 -17.20
C ARG A 180 2.69 4.30 -16.17
N PRO A 181 3.93 4.82 -16.23
CA PRO A 181 4.92 4.56 -15.20
C PRO A 181 4.40 4.90 -13.79
N PRO A 182 4.70 4.08 -12.77
CA PRO A 182 4.12 4.22 -11.43
C PRO A 182 4.73 5.38 -10.63
N PHE A 183 5.85 5.94 -11.08
CA PHE A 183 6.72 6.79 -10.26
C PHE A 183 6.05 8.06 -9.76
N ALA A 184 5.10 8.63 -10.50
CA ALA A 184 4.34 9.79 -10.02
C ALA A 184 3.47 9.44 -8.82
N ARG A 185 2.80 8.28 -8.82
CA ARG A 185 2.01 7.82 -7.68
C ARG A 185 2.91 7.50 -6.48
N MET A 186 4.09 6.92 -6.73
CA MET A 186 5.08 6.65 -5.69
C MET A 186 5.64 7.94 -5.07
N ALA A 187 5.85 8.99 -5.87
CA ALA A 187 6.26 10.30 -5.34
C ALA A 187 5.20 10.93 -4.42
N VAL A 188 3.91 10.76 -4.75
CA VAL A 188 2.79 11.15 -3.88
C VAL A 188 2.79 10.35 -2.57
N ASN A 189 3.01 9.04 -2.64
CA ASN A 189 3.13 8.17 -1.46
C ASN A 189 4.29 8.59 -0.54
N ALA A 190 5.44 8.95 -1.13
CA ALA A 190 6.56 9.49 -0.37
C ALA A 190 6.25 10.86 0.29
N ALA A 191 5.41 11.70 -0.34
CA ALA A 191 4.96 12.96 0.25
C ALA A 191 4.02 12.73 1.44
N LEU A 192 3.07 11.79 1.31
CA LEU A 192 2.20 11.38 2.43
C LEU A 192 3.02 10.89 3.62
N ASP A 193 4.10 10.13 3.39
CA ASP A 193 5.00 9.68 4.46
C ASP A 193 5.72 10.83 5.15
N ARG A 194 6.29 11.77 4.39
CA ARG A 194 6.97 12.95 4.95
C ARG A 194 6.08 13.75 5.90
N HIS A 195 4.79 13.85 5.58
CA HIS A 195 3.80 14.55 6.41
C HIS A 195 3.10 13.64 7.41
N GLN A 196 3.45 12.34 7.45
CA GLN A 196 2.83 11.31 8.29
C GLN A 196 1.29 11.27 8.15
N ARG A 197 0.80 11.33 6.91
CA ARG A 197 -0.62 11.39 6.58
C ARG A 197 -1.11 10.11 5.91
N PHE A 198 -2.39 9.84 6.09
CA PHE A 198 -3.12 8.82 5.34
C PHE A 198 -4.06 9.51 4.33
N PRO A 199 -4.12 9.04 3.07
CA PRO A 199 -4.99 9.64 2.07
C PRO A 199 -6.45 9.28 2.34
N GLU A 200 -7.36 10.25 2.31
CA GLU A 200 -8.81 9.99 2.29
C GLU A 200 -9.34 10.12 0.86
N GLN A 201 -8.83 11.11 0.12
CA GLN A 201 -9.15 11.33 -1.28
C GLN A 201 -7.89 11.76 -2.03
N VAL A 202 -7.76 11.30 -3.27
CA VAL A 202 -6.70 11.69 -4.19
C VAL A 202 -7.31 12.03 -5.55
N ASP A 203 -7.24 13.30 -5.94
CA ASP A 203 -7.63 13.79 -7.25
C ASP A 203 -6.40 13.96 -8.14
N LEU A 204 -6.31 13.15 -9.19
CA LEU A 204 -5.31 13.24 -10.23
C LEU A 204 -5.88 13.98 -11.45
N ALA A 205 -5.19 15.02 -11.88
CA ALA A 205 -5.41 15.68 -13.16
C ALA A 205 -4.18 15.51 -14.07
N LEU A 206 -4.40 14.97 -15.26
CA LEU A 206 -3.40 14.84 -16.31
C LEU A 206 -3.75 15.74 -17.49
N ARG A 207 -2.78 16.51 -17.96
CA ARG A 207 -2.84 17.20 -19.26
C ARG A 207 -2.20 16.33 -20.31
N LEU A 208 -2.99 15.90 -21.28
CA LEU A 208 -2.55 15.07 -22.40
C LEU A 208 -2.13 15.96 -23.57
N SER A 209 -1.11 15.52 -24.29
CA SER A 209 -0.67 16.12 -25.55
C SER A 209 -1.78 16.02 -26.62
N GLY A 210 -1.89 17.04 -27.48
CA GLY A 210 -2.90 17.13 -28.54
C GLY A 210 -3.57 18.50 -28.64
N PHE A 211 -4.27 18.75 -29.76
CA PHE A 211 -5.07 19.97 -29.97
C PHE A 211 -6.53 19.62 -30.29
N PRO A 212 -7.52 20.05 -29.47
CA PRO A 212 -7.35 20.73 -28.19
C PRO A 212 -6.74 19.80 -27.12
N ALA A 213 -6.01 20.38 -26.16
CA ALA A 213 -5.43 19.63 -25.06
C ALA A 213 -6.53 18.96 -24.23
N LYS A 214 -6.47 17.63 -24.13
CA LYS A 214 -7.44 16.86 -23.34
C LYS A 214 -6.99 16.80 -21.88
N ARG A 215 -7.94 16.88 -20.96
CA ARG A 215 -7.72 16.66 -19.54
C ARG A 215 -8.34 15.34 -19.13
N LEU A 216 -7.56 14.49 -18.47
CA LEU A 216 -8.06 13.29 -17.81
C LEU A 216 -8.05 13.57 -16.30
N THR A 217 -9.19 13.35 -15.65
CA THR A 217 -9.33 13.42 -14.20
C THR A 217 -9.63 12.04 -13.65
N ILE A 218 -8.98 11.68 -12.56
CA ILE A 218 -9.21 10.44 -11.82
C ILE A 218 -9.30 10.82 -10.36
N ARG A 219 -10.32 10.36 -9.66
CA ARG A 219 -10.45 10.54 -8.22
C ARG A 219 -10.41 9.17 -7.56
N SER A 220 -9.62 9.00 -6.51
CA SER A 220 -9.71 7.84 -5.64
C SER A 220 -10.12 8.24 -4.22
N GLU A 221 -10.95 7.42 -3.60
CA GLU A 221 -11.41 7.57 -2.22
C GLU A 221 -10.96 6.35 -1.42
N HIS A 222 -10.57 6.58 -0.16
CA HIS A 222 -9.94 5.58 0.70
C HIS A 222 -10.56 5.66 2.10
N GLN A 223 -11.26 4.61 2.49
CA GLN A 223 -11.87 4.51 3.82
C GLN A 223 -11.10 3.53 4.68
N LEU A 224 -10.42 4.01 5.72
CA LEU A 224 -9.72 3.18 6.70
C LEU A 224 -10.68 2.61 7.74
N ILE A 225 -10.65 1.28 7.91
CA ILE A 225 -11.34 0.57 8.99
C ILE A 225 -10.27 -0.14 9.82
N ARG A 226 -10.04 0.36 11.04
CA ARG A 226 -8.92 -0.04 11.92
C ARG A 226 -9.02 -1.44 12.51
N ARG A 227 -10.11 -2.18 12.26
CA ARG A 227 -10.33 -3.53 12.81
C ARG A 227 -11.00 -4.40 11.78
N LEU A 228 -10.53 -5.64 11.70
CA LEU A 228 -11.18 -6.67 10.90
C LEU A 228 -12.44 -7.18 11.59
N VAL A 229 -13.52 -7.34 10.81
CA VAL A 229 -14.75 -8.00 11.24
C VAL A 229 -14.73 -9.48 10.81
N GLU A 230 -15.69 -10.26 11.30
CA GLU A 230 -15.74 -11.71 11.00
C GLU A 230 -15.85 -12.00 9.50
N SER A 231 -16.58 -11.17 8.74
CA SER A 231 -16.66 -11.32 7.29
C SER A 231 -15.31 -11.14 6.59
N ASP A 232 -14.42 -10.31 7.13
CA ASP A 232 -13.06 -10.13 6.58
C ASP A 232 -12.23 -11.39 6.78
N ARG A 233 -12.32 -11.98 7.99
CA ARG A 233 -11.65 -13.25 8.31
C ARG A 233 -12.17 -14.40 7.45
N GLY A 234 -13.49 -14.43 7.20
CA GLY A 234 -14.11 -15.37 6.28
C GLY A 234 -13.59 -15.23 4.83
N ARG A 235 -13.40 -13.99 4.34
CA ARG A 235 -12.81 -13.74 3.01
C ARG A 235 -11.37 -14.23 2.92
N ILE A 236 -10.57 -14.00 3.96
CA ILE A 236 -9.19 -14.52 4.03
C ILE A 236 -9.21 -16.06 3.99
N ALA A 237 -10.00 -16.70 4.86
CA ALA A 237 -10.08 -18.16 4.91
C ALA A 237 -10.55 -18.78 3.58
N GLN A 238 -11.47 -18.13 2.87
CA GLN A 238 -11.87 -18.53 1.52
C GLN A 238 -10.72 -18.36 0.51
N THR A 239 -9.96 -17.29 0.63
CA THR A 239 -8.79 -17.04 -0.22
C THR A 239 -7.73 -18.13 -0.02
N ASP A 240 -7.51 -18.57 1.22
CA ASP A 240 -6.59 -19.68 1.51
C ASP A 240 -7.02 -20.99 0.84
N GLN A 241 -8.34 -21.25 0.78
CA GLN A 241 -8.88 -22.39 0.02
C GLN A 241 -8.59 -22.23 -1.48
N TYR A 242 -8.77 -21.03 -2.05
CA TYR A 242 -8.45 -20.78 -3.46
C TYR A 242 -6.96 -20.95 -3.76
N LEU A 243 -6.09 -20.47 -2.87
CA LEU A 243 -4.65 -20.68 -2.95
C LEU A 243 -4.30 -22.17 -2.99
N ALA A 244 -5.04 -23.03 -2.29
CA ALA A 244 -4.81 -24.47 -2.33
C ALA A 244 -5.35 -25.14 -3.61
N ILE A 245 -6.54 -24.73 -4.10
CA ILE A 245 -7.28 -25.49 -5.13
C ILE A 245 -7.21 -24.91 -6.54
N PHE A 246 -6.80 -23.65 -6.74
CA PHE A 246 -6.73 -23.05 -8.07
C PHE A 246 -5.53 -23.59 -8.86
N THR A 247 -5.75 -23.79 -10.15
CA THR A 247 -4.74 -24.33 -11.05
C THR A 247 -3.65 -23.28 -11.31
N PRO A 248 -2.36 -23.59 -11.12
CA PRO A 248 -1.28 -22.69 -11.49
C PRO A 248 -1.27 -22.41 -13.00
N ALA A 249 -1.09 -21.15 -13.38
CA ALA A 249 -0.93 -20.72 -14.76
C ALA A 249 0.31 -19.80 -14.89
N PRO A 250 1.06 -19.88 -16.00
CA PRO A 250 2.09 -18.90 -16.33
C PRO A 250 1.52 -17.46 -16.39
N LEU A 251 2.34 -16.46 -16.06
CA LEU A 251 1.91 -15.06 -16.02
C LEU A 251 1.38 -14.56 -17.37
N ASP A 252 1.98 -14.97 -18.49
CA ASP A 252 1.53 -14.58 -19.82
C ASP A 252 0.15 -15.15 -20.16
N GLU A 253 -0.14 -16.37 -19.72
CA GLU A 253 -1.49 -16.96 -19.83
C GLU A 253 -2.49 -16.26 -18.91
N TYR A 254 -2.05 -15.88 -17.70
CA TYR A 254 -2.85 -15.07 -16.79
C TYR A 254 -3.26 -13.75 -17.47
N GLN A 255 -2.33 -13.07 -18.11
CA GLN A 255 -2.51 -11.74 -18.72
C GLN A 255 -3.33 -11.70 -20.01
N LYS A 256 -3.39 -12.80 -20.79
CA LYS A 256 -4.12 -12.83 -22.08
C LYS A 256 -5.59 -12.38 -22.01
N LYS A 257 -6.21 -12.44 -20.83
CA LYS A 257 -7.59 -11.99 -20.60
C LYS A 257 -7.70 -10.51 -20.18
N ILE A 258 -6.65 -9.90 -19.63
CA ILE A 258 -6.65 -8.46 -19.28
C ILE A 258 -6.70 -7.58 -20.54
N LEU A 259 -6.21 -8.12 -21.67
CA LEU A 259 -6.09 -7.41 -22.95
C LEU A 259 -7.30 -7.57 -23.90
N GLN A 260 -8.37 -8.25 -23.48
CA GLN A 260 -9.62 -8.44 -24.24
C GLN A 260 -10.75 -7.62 -23.61
#